data_AF-A0A553FG88-F1
#
_entry.id   AF-A0A553FG88-F1
#
_cell.length_a   1.000
_cell.length_b   1.000
_cell.length_c   1.000
_cell.angle_alpha   90.00
_cell.angle_beta   90.00
_cell.angle_gamma   90.00
#
_symmetry.space_group_name_H-M   'P 1'
#
loop_
_entity.id
_entity.type
_entity.pdbx_description
1 polymer ?
#
loop_
_entity_poly.entity_id
_entity_poly.type
_entity_poly.pdbx_seq_one_letter_code
_entity_poly.pdbx_strand_id
1 'polypeptide(L)'
;MINLKVLITFLAVCSITSSTFCQYKNFNTEAAIWHDGEVQLSNGDMRYGQLNYNFIMNIVTLKNDSLETYNPEEVQYFKFKDTLGATLATFYSLPYDIHGTGRQGAVFLRYFLKRGQL
;
A
#
# COMPACT_ATOMS: atom_id res chain seq x y z
N MET A 1 23.21 28.84 39.19
CA MET A 1 23.67 29.22 37.84
C MET A 1 23.87 27.94 37.04
N ILE A 2 23.06 27.68 36.01
CA ILE A 2 23.18 26.47 35.18
C ILE A 2 24.40 26.63 34.26
N ASN A 3 25.22 25.58 34.15
CA ASN A 3 26.43 25.61 33.33
C ASN A 3 26.07 25.59 31.85
N LEU A 4 26.54 26.58 31.09
CA LEU A 4 26.24 26.74 29.66
C LEU A 4 26.57 25.49 28.83
N LYS A 5 27.65 24.76 29.19
CA LYS A 5 28.03 23.52 28.51
C LYS A 5 26.99 22.41 28.74
N VAL A 6 26.43 22.32 29.94
CA VAL A 6 25.39 21.33 30.27
C VAL A 6 24.09 21.62 29.51
N LEU A 7 23.75 22.90 29.35
CA LEU A 7 22.58 23.32 28.58
C LEU A 7 22.71 22.98 27.09
N ILE A 8 23.89 23.18 26.50
CA ILE A 8 24.16 22.87 25.08
C ILE A 8 24.09 21.36 24.84
N THR A 9 24.70 20.55 25.71
CA THR A 9 24.67 19.09 25.58
C THR A 9 23.25 18.55 25.70
N PHE A 10 22.45 19.10 26.62
CA PHE A 10 21.04 18.71 26.76
C PHE A 10 20.22 19.03 25.50
N LEU A 11 20.42 20.21 24.91
CA LEU A 11 19.70 20.63 23.70
C LEU A 11 20.08 19.79 22.46
N ALA A 12 21.35 19.39 22.35
CA ALA A 12 21.82 18.51 21.27
C ALA A 12 21.19 17.11 21.35
N VAL A 13 21.05 16.56 22.56
CA VAL A 13 20.42 15.24 22.77
C VAL A 13 18.92 15.27 22.42
N CYS A 14 18.19 16.32 22.83
CA CYS A 14 16.77 16.47 22.47
C CYS A 14 16.52 16.62 20.95
N SER A 15 17.48 17.21 20.22
CA SER A 15 17.37 17.39 18.77
C SER A 15 17.51 16.08 18.01
N ILE A 16 18.36 15.15 18.51
CA ILE A 16 18.57 13.84 17.89
C ILE A 16 17.33 12.96 18.08
N THR A 17 16.73 12.96 19.27
CA THR A 17 15.54 12.13 19.56
C THR A 17 14.27 12.60 18.84
N SER A 18 14.19 13.87 18.42
CA SER A 18 13.03 14.39 17.69
C SER A 18 12.97 13.94 16.22
N SER A 19 14.12 13.58 15.63
CA SER A 19 14.23 13.20 14.22
C SER A 19 13.71 11.78 13.89
N THR A 20 13.62 10.91 14.91
CA THR A 20 13.12 9.53 14.74
C THR A 20 11.59 9.44 14.79
N PHE A 21 10.91 10.40 15.44
CA PHE A 21 9.45 10.44 15.49
C PHE A 21 8.80 11.11 14.26
N CYS A 22 9.55 11.89 13.48
CA CYS A 22 9.02 12.62 12.34
C CYS A 22 9.07 11.85 11.00
N GLN A 23 9.78 10.72 10.94
CA GLN A 23 10.00 9.98 9.68
C GLN A 23 9.05 8.79 9.43
N TYR A 24 8.10 8.50 10.33
CA TYR A 24 7.26 7.29 10.17
C TYR A 24 5.95 7.51 9.39
N LYS A 25 5.54 8.75 9.14
CA LYS A 25 4.33 9.02 8.34
C LYS A 25 4.68 9.08 6.86
N ASN A 26 5.13 7.96 6.30
CA ASN A 26 5.12 7.76 4.85
C ASN A 26 3.68 7.95 4.38
N PHE A 27 3.49 8.75 3.33
CA PHE A 27 2.20 9.27 2.85
C PHE A 27 1.25 8.18 2.29
N ASN A 28 1.53 6.90 2.54
CA ASN A 28 0.80 5.72 2.07
C ASN A 28 1.17 4.50 2.93
N THR A 29 1.15 4.61 4.26
CA THR A 29 1.29 3.44 5.14
C THR A 29 -0.04 2.68 5.21
N GLU A 30 0.06 1.34 5.22
CA GLU A 30 -0.97 0.29 5.34
C GLU A 30 -2.15 0.56 6.29
N ALA A 31 -2.05 1.50 7.21
CA ALA A 31 -3.03 1.70 8.27
C ALA A 31 -4.19 2.63 7.89
N ALA A 32 -4.04 3.52 6.90
CA ALA A 32 -4.88 4.73 6.89
C ALA A 32 -6.07 4.73 5.92
N ILE A 33 -6.04 4.00 4.79
CA ILE A 33 -7.05 4.18 3.75
C ILE A 33 -7.63 2.83 3.33
N TRP A 34 -8.93 2.69 3.58
CA TRP A 34 -9.73 1.53 3.21
C TRP A 34 -10.76 1.96 2.19
N HIS A 35 -10.93 1.17 1.13
CA HIS A 35 -11.90 1.40 0.07
C HIS A 35 -12.79 0.19 -0.10
N ASP A 36 -14.08 0.41 -0.39
CA ASP A 36 -14.93 -0.71 -0.80
C ASP A 36 -14.38 -1.29 -2.11
N GLY A 37 -14.44 -2.61 -2.25
CA GLY A 37 -13.81 -3.27 -3.37
C GLY A 37 -14.10 -4.74 -3.49
N GLU A 38 -13.47 -5.33 -4.49
CA GLU A 38 -13.52 -6.76 -4.77
C GLU A 38 -12.13 -7.28 -5.14
N VAL A 39 -11.85 -8.53 -4.78
CA VAL A 39 -10.63 -9.26 -5.13
C VAL A 39 -11.06 -10.53 -5.84
N GLN A 40 -10.50 -10.79 -7.02
CA GLN A 40 -10.55 -12.10 -7.64
C GLN A 40 -9.25 -12.83 -7.32
N LEU A 41 -9.36 -13.97 -6.64
CA LEU A 41 -8.23 -14.83 -6.34
C LEU A 41 -7.79 -15.62 -7.58
N SER A 42 -6.56 -16.14 -7.58
CA SER A 42 -6.00 -16.90 -8.69
C SER A 42 -6.71 -18.24 -8.94
N ASN A 43 -7.45 -18.75 -7.95
CA ASN A 43 -8.35 -19.90 -8.10
C ASN A 43 -9.72 -19.53 -8.72
N GLY A 44 -9.97 -18.24 -9.00
CA GLY A 44 -11.21 -17.72 -9.57
C GLY A 44 -12.22 -17.20 -8.53
N ASP A 45 -12.00 -17.45 -7.24
CA ASP A 45 -12.92 -17.02 -6.17
C ASP A 45 -13.02 -15.49 -6.09
N MET A 46 -14.25 -14.99 -5.99
CA MET A 46 -14.50 -13.57 -5.79
C MET A 46 -14.77 -13.28 -4.32
N ARG A 47 -14.05 -12.31 -3.76
CA ARG A 47 -14.23 -11.81 -2.40
C ARG A 47 -14.56 -10.32 -2.44
N TYR A 48 -15.40 -9.87 -1.52
CA TYR A 48 -15.88 -8.49 -1.43
C TYR A 48 -15.68 -7.96 -0.02
N GLY A 49 -15.42 -6.65 0.10
CA GLY A 49 -15.27 -5.98 1.38
C GLY A 49 -14.41 -4.72 1.27
N GLN A 50 -13.83 -4.32 2.40
CA GLN A 50 -12.93 -3.17 2.44
C GLN A 50 -11.51 -3.62 2.11
N LEU A 51 -10.89 -2.96 1.14
CA LEU A 51 -9.55 -3.23 0.67
C LEU A 51 -8.58 -2.15 1.14
N ASN A 52 -7.39 -2.59 1.51
CA ASN A 52 -6.22 -1.76 1.74
C ASN A 52 -5.08 -2.31 0.88
N TYR A 53 -4.48 -1.47 0.05
CA TYR A 53 -3.37 -1.87 -0.81
C TYR A 53 -2.08 -1.18 -0.34
N ASN A 54 -1.08 -1.99 0.01
CA ASN A 54 0.27 -1.49 0.19
C ASN A 54 1.11 -1.76 -1.05
N PHE A 55 1.44 -0.68 -1.78
CA PHE A 55 2.29 -0.76 -2.96
C PHE A 55 3.79 -1.01 -2.67
N ILE A 56 4.28 -0.65 -1.47
CA ILE A 56 5.67 -0.88 -1.05
C ILE A 56 5.90 -2.37 -0.80
N MET A 57 5.00 -3.00 -0.04
CA MET A 57 5.08 -4.44 0.23
C MET A 57 4.38 -5.28 -0.83
N ASN A 58 3.68 -4.63 -1.77
CA ASN A 58 2.97 -5.27 -2.87
C ASN A 58 1.95 -6.32 -2.39
N ILE A 59 1.18 -5.97 -1.36
CA ILE A 59 0.13 -6.80 -0.76
C ILE A 59 -1.21 -6.06 -0.76
N VAL A 60 -2.30 -6.81 -0.85
CA VAL A 60 -3.66 -6.30 -0.64
C VAL A 60 -4.31 -7.02 0.54
N THR A 61 -4.82 -6.24 1.48
CA THR A 61 -5.55 -6.74 2.64
C THR A 61 -7.03 -6.51 2.44
N LEU A 62 -7.81 -7.58 2.57
CA LEU A 62 -9.27 -7.58 2.56
C LEU A 62 -9.78 -7.67 3.99
N LYS A 63 -10.72 -6.79 4.33
CA LYS A 63 -11.51 -6.84 5.56
C LYS A 63 -12.98 -7.09 5.22
N ASN A 64 -13.49 -8.24 5.64
CA ASN A 64 -14.89 -8.62 5.60
C ASN A 64 -15.32 -9.18 6.97
N ASP A 65 -15.74 -10.45 7.05
CA ASP A 65 -15.91 -11.21 8.29
C ASP A 65 -14.58 -11.52 8.98
N SER A 66 -13.47 -11.49 8.23
CA SER A 66 -12.11 -11.67 8.74
C SER A 66 -11.13 -10.70 8.06
N LEU A 67 -9.88 -10.72 8.50
CA LEU A 67 -8.79 -9.94 7.89
C LEU A 67 -7.88 -10.90 7.13
N GLU A 68 -7.90 -10.81 5.80
CA GLU A 68 -7.17 -11.68 4.90
C GLU A 68 -6.15 -10.84 4.12
N THR A 69 -4.89 -11.26 4.06
CA THR A 69 -3.83 -10.57 3.30
C THR A 69 -3.38 -11.43 2.15
N TYR A 70 -3.31 -10.84 0.97
CA TYR A 70 -2.96 -11.53 -0.26
C TYR A 70 -1.75 -10.91 -0.94
N ASN A 71 -0.89 -11.78 -1.46
CA ASN A 71 0.18 -11.40 -2.35
C ASN A 71 -0.28 -11.48 -3.83
N PRO A 72 0.52 -11.01 -4.80
CA PRO A 72 0.12 -11.00 -6.21
C PRO A 72 0.03 -12.40 -6.86
N GLU A 73 0.62 -13.45 -6.28
CA GLU A 73 0.48 -14.82 -6.78
C GLU A 73 -0.89 -15.43 -6.44
N GLU A 74 -1.50 -14.95 -5.36
CA GLU A 74 -2.80 -15.40 -4.86
C GLU A 74 -3.98 -14.66 -5.51
N VAL A 75 -3.72 -13.56 -6.21
CA VAL A 75 -4.74 -12.65 -6.73
C VAL A 75 -4.61 -12.54 -8.24
N GLN A 76 -5.73 -12.61 -8.95
CA GLN A 76 -5.78 -12.30 -10.37
C GLN A 76 -5.95 -10.79 -10.61
N TYR A 77 -6.90 -10.17 -9.91
CA TYR A 77 -7.04 -8.71 -9.86
C TYR A 77 -7.77 -8.27 -8.59
N PHE A 78 -7.67 -6.98 -8.29
CA PHE A 78 -8.59 -6.33 -7.36
C PHE A 78 -9.05 -4.97 -7.88
N LYS A 79 -10.20 -4.51 -7.38
CA LYS A 79 -10.78 -3.22 -7.75
C LYS A 79 -11.15 -2.43 -6.52
N PHE A 80 -10.85 -1.14 -6.55
CA PHE A 80 -11.48 -0.16 -5.66
C PHE A 80 -12.75 0.36 -6.30
N LYS A 81 -13.80 0.47 -5.51
CA LYS A 81 -15.11 0.99 -5.89
C LYS A 81 -15.44 2.24 -5.06
N ASP A 82 -16.27 3.10 -5.63
CA ASP A 82 -16.90 4.17 -4.87
C ASP A 82 -18.16 3.65 -4.13
N THR A 83 -18.78 4.54 -3.36
CA THR A 83 -20.00 4.24 -2.61
C THR A 83 -21.22 3.93 -3.49
N LEU A 84 -21.15 4.23 -4.79
CA LEU A 84 -22.18 3.95 -5.79
C LEU A 84 -21.89 2.66 -6.58
N GLY A 85 -20.76 2.00 -6.30
CA GLY A 85 -20.31 0.77 -6.95
C GLY A 85 -19.52 0.97 -8.25
N ALA A 86 -19.23 2.21 -8.67
CA ALA A 86 -18.40 2.48 -9.83
C ALA A 86 -16.93 2.17 -9.54
N THR A 87 -16.22 1.62 -10.53
CA THR A 87 -14.80 1.26 -10.37
C THR A 87 -13.91 2.51 -10.41
N LEU A 88 -13.20 2.76 -9.31
CA LEU A 88 -12.23 3.85 -9.17
C LEU A 88 -10.84 3.46 -9.73
N ALA A 89 -10.43 2.22 -9.48
CA ALA A 89 -9.16 1.69 -9.94
C ALA A 89 -9.22 0.17 -10.05
N THR A 90 -8.44 -0.38 -10.97
CA THR A 90 -8.25 -1.82 -11.12
C THR A 90 -6.76 -2.12 -11.15
N PHE A 91 -6.38 -3.17 -10.45
CA PHE A 91 -5.01 -3.64 -10.35
C PHE A 91 -4.97 -5.11 -10.73
N TYR A 92 -4.07 -5.47 -11.65
CA TYR A 92 -3.87 -6.85 -12.09
C TYR A 92 -2.54 -7.37 -11.55
N SER A 93 -2.50 -8.65 -11.19
CA SER A 93 -1.24 -9.32 -10.93
C SER A 93 -0.61 -9.72 -12.26
N LEU A 94 0.55 -9.17 -12.56
CA LEU A 94 1.28 -9.43 -13.79
C LEU A 94 2.74 -9.75 -13.49
N PRO A 95 3.37 -10.65 -14.26
CA PRO A 95 4.80 -10.88 -14.16
C PRO A 95 5.55 -9.62 -14.62
N TYR A 96 6.38 -9.07 -13.74
CA TYR A 96 7.20 -7.89 -14.02
C TYR A 96 8.56 -8.00 -13.34
N ASP A 97 9.59 -7.48 -13.99
CA ASP A 97 10.94 -7.42 -13.45
C ASP A 97 11.19 -6.03 -12.85
N ILE A 98 10.89 -5.91 -11.55
CA ILE A 98 11.04 -4.65 -10.79
C ILE A 98 12.49 -4.19 -10.66
N HIS A 99 13.47 -5.06 -10.92
CA HIS A 99 14.89 -4.79 -10.69
C HIS A 99 15.73 -4.73 -11.98
N GLY A 100 15.12 -5.00 -13.15
CA GLY A 100 15.85 -5.05 -14.42
C GLY A 100 16.88 -6.19 -14.50
N THR A 101 16.67 -7.27 -13.75
CA THR A 101 17.57 -8.42 -13.65
C THR A 101 17.28 -9.55 -14.65
N GLY A 102 16.20 -9.43 -15.41
CA GLY A 102 15.60 -10.49 -16.23
C GLY A 102 14.72 -11.47 -15.46
N ARG A 103 14.62 -11.37 -14.12
CA ARG A 103 13.79 -12.24 -13.29
C ARG A 103 12.43 -11.60 -13.05
N GLN A 104 11.36 -12.26 -13.49
CA GLN A 104 10.00 -11.78 -13.32
C GLN A 104 9.39 -12.34 -12.03
N GLY A 105 8.76 -11.46 -11.24
CA GLY A 105 7.89 -11.82 -10.13
C GLY A 105 6.49 -11.26 -10.36
N ALA A 106 5.48 -11.83 -9.70
CA ALA A 106 4.13 -11.29 -9.78
C ALA A 106 4.06 -9.94 -9.04
N VAL A 107 3.49 -8.93 -9.69
CA VAL A 107 3.35 -7.57 -9.15
C VAL A 107 1.98 -7.01 -9.48
N PHE A 108 1.38 -6.29 -8.52
CA PHE A 108 0.16 -5.56 -8.76
C PHE A 108 0.42 -4.31 -9.60
N LEU A 109 -0.14 -4.28 -10.80
CA LEU A 109 -0.03 -3.15 -11.73
C LEU A 109 -1.39 -2.51 -11.95
N ARG A 110 -1.46 -1.18 -11.78
CA ARG A 110 -2.67 -0.42 -12.02
C ARG A 110 -2.96 -0.32 -13.52
N TYR A 111 -4.19 -0.64 -13.90
CA TYR A 111 -4.69 -0.43 -15.24
C TYR A 111 -5.15 1.02 -15.42
N PHE A 112 -4.66 1.68 -16.49
CA PHE A 112 -5.08 3.02 -16.89
C PHE A 112 -5.74 2.97 -18.26
N LEU A 113 -7.04 3.24 -18.32
CA LEU A 113 -7.71 3.51 -19.58
C LEU A 113 -7.37 4.93 -20.04
N LYS A 114 -6.67 5.05 -21.17
CA LYS A 114 -6.52 6.33 -21.86
C LYS A 114 -7.85 6.65 -22.54
N ARG A 115 -8.67 7.54 -21.95
CA ARG A 115 -9.88 8.06 -22.63
C ARG A 115 -9.45 8.74 -23.93
N GLY A 116 -9.90 8.23 -25.08
CA GLY A 116 -9.79 8.94 -26.36
C GLY A 116 -9.15 8.21 -27.55
N GLN A 117 -9.07 6.87 -27.57
CA GLN A 117 -8.83 6.15 -28.82
C GLN A 117 -9.87 5.03 -28.99
N LEU A 118 -11.00 5.41 -29.59
CA LEU A 118 -11.92 4.57 -30.33
C LEU A 118 -12.13 5.25 -31.70
#